data_AF-A0A6P1A440-F1
#
_entry.id   AF-A0A6P1A440-F1
#
_cell.length_a   1.000
_cell.length_b   1.000
_cell.length_c   1.000
_cell.angle_alpha   90.00
_cell.angle_beta   90.00
_cell.angle_gamma   90.00
#
_symmetry.space_group_name_H-M   'P 1'
#
loop_
_entity.id
_entity.type
_entity.pdbx_description
1 polymer ?
#
loop_
_entity_poly.entity_id
_entity_poly.type
_entity_poly.pdbx_seq_one_letter_code
_entity_poly.pdbx_strand_id
1 'polypeptide(L)'
;MKTDTIFYRLFQSFPSIFFELINHSPTEAQAYQFASVEVKQLAFRIDGVFLPTTTTPEQPIYFVEVQFQRDSEFYSRFFTEIFMYLNKTKLSNDWRGVVIYPSRNVDKGATQQYLELLDSPRVSRIYLDELAETSATSVGIATV
;
A
#
# COMPACT_ATOMS: atom_id res chain seq x y z
N MET A 1 -0.16 -0.63 16.09
CA MET A 1 -0.53 0.78 16.33
C MET A 1 0.65 1.75 16.30
N LYS A 2 1.70 1.62 17.15
CA LYS A 2 2.80 2.61 17.18
C LYS A 2 3.64 2.61 15.89
N THR A 3 3.95 1.43 15.35
CA THR A 3 4.79 1.30 14.15
C THR A 3 4.05 1.75 12.89
N ASP A 4 2.78 1.38 12.78
CA ASP A 4 1.89 1.79 11.67
C ASP A 4 1.88 3.32 11.57
N THR A 5 1.74 4.02 12.69
CA THR A 5 1.75 5.50 12.75
C THR A 5 3.04 6.12 12.21
N ILE A 6 4.19 5.46 12.37
CA ILE A 6 5.48 5.96 11.87
C ILE A 6 5.50 5.88 10.34
N PHE A 7 5.06 4.78 9.73
CA PHE A 7 4.99 4.64 8.29
C PHE A 7 3.97 5.59 7.66
N TYR A 8 2.82 5.79 8.31
CA TYR A 8 1.85 6.79 7.87
C TYR A 8 2.44 8.20 7.86
N ARG A 9 3.17 8.59 8.91
CA ARG A 9 3.87 9.89 8.94
C ARG A 9 5.00 9.97 7.93
N LEU A 10 5.70 8.86 7.70
CA LEU A 10 6.77 8.77 6.70
C LEU A 10 6.21 9.05 5.31
N PHE A 11 5.15 8.35 4.89
CA PHE A 11 4.52 8.57 3.58
C PHE A 11 3.85 9.94 3.46
N GLN A 12 3.31 10.47 4.55
CA GLN A 12 2.78 11.83 4.57
C GLN A 12 3.87 12.89 4.38
N SER A 13 5.06 12.68 4.95
CA SER A 13 6.17 13.64 4.87
C SER A 13 7.02 13.46 3.61
N PHE A 14 7.16 12.21 3.16
CA PHE A 14 7.99 11.78 2.03
C PHE A 14 7.25 10.77 1.14
N PRO A 15 6.27 11.22 0.35
CA PRO A 15 5.49 10.37 -0.55
C PRO A 15 6.35 9.55 -1.54
N SER A 16 7.51 10.07 -1.94
CA SER A 16 8.43 9.43 -2.89
C SER A 16 8.94 8.07 -2.44
N ILE A 17 9.11 7.87 -1.12
CA ILE A 17 9.58 6.60 -0.54
C ILE A 17 8.63 5.45 -0.90
N PHE A 18 7.32 5.70 -0.94
CA PHE A 18 6.36 4.68 -1.34
C PHE A 18 6.59 4.21 -2.79
N PHE A 19 6.84 5.14 -3.72
CA PHE A 19 7.09 4.80 -5.12
C PHE A 19 8.41 4.06 -5.31
N GLU A 20 9.45 4.44 -4.57
CA GLU A 20 10.70 3.69 -4.54
C GLU A 20 10.49 2.26 -4.04
N LEU A 21 9.69 2.06 -2.99
CA LEU A 21 9.39 0.73 -2.43
C LEU A 21 8.68 -0.20 -3.42
N ILE A 22 7.86 0.34 -4.33
CA ILE A 22 7.20 -0.44 -5.38
C ILE A 22 8.02 -0.51 -6.68
N ASN A 23 9.31 -0.10 -6.66
CA ASN A 23 10.22 -0.02 -7.81
C ASN A 23 9.75 0.91 -8.95
N HIS A 24 9.04 1.98 -8.58
CA HIS A 24 8.63 3.06 -9.47
C HIS A 24 9.56 4.27 -9.34
N SER A 25 9.43 5.24 -10.25
CA SER A 25 10.22 6.46 -10.14
C SER A 25 9.75 7.29 -8.93
N PRO A 26 10.65 7.80 -8.06
CA PRO A 26 10.27 8.68 -6.95
C PRO A 26 9.52 9.93 -7.42
N THR A 27 9.72 10.36 -8.68
CA THR A 27 9.02 11.51 -9.28
C THR A 27 7.53 11.27 -9.49
N GLU A 28 7.08 10.02 -9.59
CA GLU A 28 5.66 9.69 -9.74
C GLU A 28 4.85 10.21 -8.56
N ALA A 29 5.45 10.30 -7.37
CA ALA A 29 4.81 10.87 -6.19
C ALA A 29 4.25 12.29 -6.38
N GLN A 30 4.79 13.07 -7.32
CA GLN A 30 4.28 14.40 -7.65
C GLN A 30 2.88 14.37 -8.27
N ALA A 31 2.50 13.25 -8.89
CA ALA A 31 1.18 13.03 -9.44
C ALA A 31 0.18 12.48 -8.40
N TYR A 32 0.58 12.37 -7.13
CA TYR A 32 -0.24 11.75 -6.08
C TYR A 32 -0.35 12.60 -4.84
N GLN A 33 -1.51 12.49 -4.19
CA GLN A 33 -1.75 13.03 -2.86
C GLN A 33 -1.94 11.86 -1.88
N PHE A 34 -1.15 11.85 -0.81
CA PHE A 34 -1.36 10.92 0.30
C PHE A 34 -2.50 11.41 1.20
N ALA A 35 -3.47 10.54 1.49
CA ALA A 35 -4.66 10.87 2.26
C ALA A 35 -5.11 9.70 3.14
N SER A 36 -5.75 10.05 4.25
CA SER A 36 -6.59 9.15 5.03
C SER A 36 -8.05 9.42 4.63
N VAL A 37 -8.78 8.37 4.23
CA VAL A 37 -10.14 8.49 3.70
C VAL A 37 -11.15 7.84 4.64
N GLU A 38 -12.17 8.61 5.02
CA GLU A 38 -13.27 8.12 5.85
C GLU A 38 -14.47 7.69 5.00
N VAL A 39 -14.96 6.48 5.23
CA VAL A 39 -16.17 5.96 4.60
C VAL A 39 -17.31 6.00 5.60
N LYS A 40 -18.09 7.09 5.52
CA LYS A 40 -19.12 7.46 6.51
C LYS A 40 -20.18 6.40 6.80
N GLN A 41 -20.56 5.57 5.82
CA GLN A 41 -21.68 4.63 5.98
C GLN A 41 -21.40 3.51 6.99
N LEU A 42 -20.11 3.21 7.24
CA LEU A 42 -19.69 2.14 8.14
C LEU A 42 -18.66 2.60 9.19
N ALA A 43 -18.44 3.92 9.28
CA ALA A 43 -17.52 4.56 10.23
C ALA A 43 -16.10 3.95 10.25
N PHE A 44 -15.61 3.50 9.09
CA PHE A 44 -14.23 3.05 8.94
C PHE A 44 -13.39 4.09 8.19
N ARG A 45 -12.09 4.03 8.43
CA ARG A 45 -11.09 4.93 7.87
C ARG A 45 -9.95 4.12 7.29
N ILE A 46 -9.55 4.44 6.06
CA ILE A 46 -8.36 3.86 5.43
C ILE A 46 -7.26 4.91 5.54
N ASP A 47 -6.21 4.59 6.29
CA ASP A 47 -5.17 5.58 6.63
C ASP A 47 -4.12 5.78 5.54
N GLY A 48 -3.96 4.82 4.63
CA GLY A 48 -2.96 4.85 3.58
C GLY A 48 -3.54 4.80 2.20
N VAL A 49 -3.90 5.96 1.63
CA VAL A 49 -4.36 6.05 0.25
C VAL A 49 -3.56 7.08 -0.52
N PHE A 50 -2.92 6.68 -1.62
CA PHE A 50 -2.38 7.60 -2.61
C PHE A 50 -3.41 7.80 -3.71
N LEU A 51 -3.98 9.00 -3.74
CA LEU A 51 -4.95 9.42 -4.74
C LEU A 51 -4.25 10.15 -5.88
N PRO A 52 -4.48 9.78 -7.15
CA PRO A 52 -3.91 10.50 -8.27
C PRO A 52 -4.51 11.92 -8.34
N THR A 53 -3.69 12.91 -8.68
CA THR A 53 -4.12 14.30 -8.86
C THR A 53 -4.89 14.51 -10.16
N THR A 54 -4.76 13.56 -11.10
CA THR A 54 -5.51 13.55 -12.36
C THR A 54 -6.35 12.27 -12.51
N THR A 55 -7.56 12.41 -13.05
CA THR A 55 -8.47 11.28 -13.29
C THR A 55 -8.14 10.63 -14.64
N THR A 56 -7.06 9.84 -14.70
CA THR A 56 -6.72 9.00 -15.86
C THR A 56 -6.66 7.52 -15.46
N PRO A 57 -7.18 6.58 -16.29
CA PRO A 57 -7.14 5.15 -15.97
C PRO A 57 -5.72 4.59 -15.75
N GLU A 58 -4.71 5.23 -16.34
CA GLU A 58 -3.30 4.84 -16.28
C GLU A 58 -2.66 5.09 -14.91
N GLN A 59 -3.27 5.94 -14.07
CA GLN A 59 -2.79 6.25 -12.72
C GLN A 59 -3.71 5.58 -11.70
N PRO A 60 -3.33 4.41 -11.14
CA PRO A 60 -4.18 3.71 -10.19
C PRO A 60 -4.22 4.42 -8.84
N ILE A 61 -5.29 4.21 -8.09
CA ILE A 61 -5.34 4.50 -6.65
C ILE A 61 -4.52 3.43 -5.93
N TYR A 62 -3.57 3.83 -5.09
CA TYR A 62 -2.85 2.89 -4.23
C TYR A 62 -3.43 2.87 -2.82
N PHE A 63 -3.81 1.69 -2.37
CA PHE A 63 -4.16 1.42 -0.98
C PHE A 63 -2.97 0.75 -0.32
N VAL A 64 -2.44 1.37 0.72
CA VAL A 64 -1.19 0.97 1.37
C VAL A 64 -1.52 0.59 2.81
N GLU A 65 -1.13 -0.61 3.19
CA GLU A 65 -1.18 -1.03 4.58
C GLU A 65 0.15 -1.59 5.07
N VAL A 66 0.45 -1.33 6.35
CA VAL A 66 1.68 -1.79 6.98
C VAL A 66 1.35 -2.72 8.13
N GLN A 67 1.70 -3.99 7.97
CA GLN A 67 1.25 -5.06 8.85
C GLN A 67 2.43 -5.68 9.62
N PHE A 68 2.60 -5.26 10.88
CA PHE A 68 3.65 -5.78 11.78
C PHE A 68 3.23 -6.99 12.63
N GLN A 69 1.96 -7.38 12.57
CA GLN A 69 1.41 -8.47 13.37
C GLN A 69 0.79 -9.53 12.50
N ARG A 70 0.82 -10.79 12.96
CA ARG A 70 0.08 -11.85 12.31
C ARG A 70 -1.41 -11.59 12.53
N ASP A 71 -2.15 -11.43 11.44
CA ASP A 71 -3.58 -11.19 11.46
C ASP A 71 -4.22 -12.05 10.37
N SER A 72 -5.00 -13.05 10.79
CA SER A 72 -5.67 -13.99 9.88
C SER A 72 -6.83 -13.35 9.12
N GLU A 73 -7.36 -12.24 9.61
CA GLU A 73 -8.51 -11.55 9.01
C GLU A 73 -8.08 -10.33 8.19
N PHE A 74 -6.77 -10.02 8.16
CA PHE A 74 -6.23 -8.83 7.50
C PHE A 74 -6.71 -8.68 6.05
N TYR A 75 -6.50 -9.68 5.19
CA TYR A 75 -6.89 -9.58 3.77
C TYR A 75 -8.41 -9.42 3.61
N SER A 76 -9.21 -10.05 4.47
CA SER A 76 -10.66 -9.89 4.45
C SER A 76 -11.07 -8.45 4.74
N ARG A 77 -10.48 -7.85 5.78
CA ARG A 77 -10.70 -6.45 6.14
C ARG A 77 -10.21 -5.51 5.05
N PHE A 78 -8.97 -5.69 4.59
CA PHE A 78 -8.31 -4.86 3.59
C PHE A 78 -9.11 -4.80 2.28
N PHE A 79 -9.52 -5.95 1.74
CA PHE A 79 -10.30 -5.98 0.49
C PHE A 79 -11.71 -5.42 0.68
N THR A 80 -12.33 -5.67 1.83
CA THR A 80 -13.64 -5.10 2.16
C THR A 80 -13.56 -3.58 2.16
N GLU A 81 -12.57 -3.00 2.84
CA GLU A 81 -12.33 -1.55 2.87
C GLU A 81 -12.09 -0.95 1.48
N ILE A 82 -11.22 -1.58 0.67
CA ILE A 82 -10.94 -1.16 -0.71
C ILE A 82 -12.21 -1.14 -1.54
N PHE A 83 -12.95 -2.24 -1.61
CA PHE A 83 -14.14 -2.33 -2.47
C PHE A 83 -15.26 -1.42 -2.01
N MET A 84 -15.38 -1.19 -0.70
CA MET A 84 -16.31 -0.19 -0.18
C MET A 84 -15.92 1.23 -0.56
N TYR A 85 -14.64 1.58 -0.51
CA TYR A 85 -14.17 2.89 -1.00
C TYR A 85 -14.45 3.03 -2.51
N LEU A 86 -14.10 2.03 -3.31
CA LEU A 86 -14.30 2.04 -4.77
C LEU A 86 -15.78 2.18 -5.15
N ASN A 87 -16.69 1.57 -4.40
CA ASN A 87 -18.13 1.72 -4.61
C ASN A 87 -18.65 3.14 -4.29
N LYS A 88 -17.93 3.93 -3.48
CA LYS A 88 -18.36 5.26 -3.04
C LYS A 88 -17.65 6.40 -3.74
N THR A 89 -16.45 6.16 -4.25
CA THR A 89 -15.68 7.17 -4.97
C THR A 89 -16.28 7.44 -6.36
N LYS A 90 -16.09 8.66 -6.86
CA LYS A 90 -16.41 9.04 -8.25
C LYS A 90 -15.23 8.81 -9.20
N LEU A 91 -14.06 8.48 -8.64
CA LEU A 91 -12.85 8.20 -9.42
C LEU A 91 -13.06 6.90 -10.19
N SER A 92 -12.77 6.93 -11.48
CA SER A 92 -12.81 5.75 -12.37
C SER A 92 -11.42 5.18 -12.64
N ASN A 93 -10.42 5.60 -11.85
CA ASN A 93 -9.05 5.10 -11.92
C ASN A 93 -9.00 3.61 -11.60
N ASP A 94 -7.98 2.91 -12.12
CA ASP A 94 -7.67 1.56 -11.66
C ASP A 94 -7.24 1.58 -10.18
N TRP A 95 -7.04 0.41 -9.57
CA TRP A 95 -6.55 0.32 -8.19
C TRP A 95 -5.48 -0.75 -7.98
N ARG A 96 -4.62 -0.51 -7.00
CA ARG A 96 -3.56 -1.41 -6.53
C ARG A 96 -3.53 -1.44 -5.00
N GLY A 97 -3.34 -2.64 -4.44
CA GLY A 97 -3.07 -2.83 -3.02
C GLY A 97 -1.58 -3.05 -2.79
N VAL A 98 -1.00 -2.41 -1.77
CA VAL A 98 0.39 -2.63 -1.36
C VAL A 98 0.40 -2.93 0.12
N VAL A 99 0.93 -4.09 0.48
CA VAL A 99 1.04 -4.52 1.87
C VAL A 99 2.51 -4.63 2.23
N ILE A 100 2.91 -3.88 3.26
CA ILE A 100 4.28 -3.81 3.73
C ILE A 100 4.39 -4.62 5.03
N TYR A 101 5.23 -5.63 5.02
CA TYR A 101 5.51 -6.50 6.15
C TYR A 101 6.96 -6.31 6.62
N PRO A 102 7.26 -6.47 7.92
CA PRO A 102 8.65 -6.50 8.38
C PRO A 102 9.42 -7.72 7.87
N SER A 103 8.73 -8.85 7.66
CA SER A 103 9.28 -10.09 7.09
C SER A 103 8.19 -11.06 6.66
N ARG A 104 8.53 -12.05 5.81
CA ARG A 104 7.61 -13.12 5.38
C ARG A 104 6.98 -13.90 6.53
N ASN A 105 7.67 -13.99 7.65
CA ASN A 105 7.16 -14.71 8.82
C ASN A 105 5.86 -14.11 9.34
N VAL A 106 5.67 -12.79 9.21
CA VAL A 106 4.45 -12.09 9.68
C VAL A 106 3.29 -12.27 8.69
N ASP A 107 3.58 -12.37 7.40
CA ASP A 107 2.59 -12.66 6.37
C ASP A 107 2.06 -14.09 6.53
N LYS A 108 0.74 -14.21 6.71
CA LYS A 108 0.07 -15.52 6.78
C LYS A 108 -0.03 -16.20 5.40
N GLY A 109 0.36 -15.50 4.34
CA GLY A 109 0.29 -15.98 2.98
C GLY A 109 -1.11 -15.85 2.39
N ALA A 110 -1.26 -16.28 1.15
CA ALA A 110 -2.52 -16.17 0.43
C ALA A 110 -3.59 -17.10 1.04
N THR A 111 -4.75 -16.54 1.34
CA THR A 111 -5.93 -17.34 1.67
C THR A 111 -6.62 -17.76 0.37
N GLN A 112 -7.16 -18.98 0.33
CA GLN A 112 -7.85 -19.52 -0.86
C GLN A 112 -8.93 -18.57 -1.42
N GLN A 113 -9.54 -17.76 -0.55
CA GLN A 113 -10.61 -16.82 -0.88
C GLN A 113 -10.18 -15.62 -1.71
N TYR A 114 -8.88 -15.29 -1.72
CA TYR A 114 -8.36 -14.07 -2.34
C TYR A 114 -7.18 -14.34 -3.30
N LEU A 115 -6.97 -15.60 -3.69
CA LEU A 115 -5.84 -16.01 -4.52
C LEU A 115 -5.73 -15.19 -5.81
N GLU A 116 -6.84 -14.96 -6.50
CA GLU A 116 -6.83 -14.21 -7.77
C GLU A 116 -6.34 -12.77 -7.59
N LEU A 117 -6.60 -12.16 -6.43
CA LEU A 117 -6.11 -10.82 -6.11
C LEU A 117 -4.64 -10.86 -5.68
N LEU A 118 -4.25 -11.87 -4.90
CA LEU A 118 -2.91 -11.98 -4.30
C LEU A 118 -1.84 -12.57 -5.23
N ASP A 119 -2.26 -13.32 -6.26
CA ASP A 119 -1.40 -13.93 -7.29
C ASP A 119 -1.39 -13.12 -8.59
N SER A 120 -2.09 -11.98 -8.63
CA SER A 120 -2.05 -11.04 -9.75
C SER A 120 -1.25 -9.78 -9.39
N PRO A 121 -0.89 -8.94 -10.38
CA PRO A 121 -0.26 -7.64 -10.13
C PRO A 121 -1.16 -6.65 -9.37
N ARG A 122 -2.36 -7.06 -8.95
CA ARG A 122 -3.31 -6.23 -8.21
C ARG A 122 -2.81 -5.90 -6.82
N VAL A 123 -2.13 -6.86 -6.17
CA VAL A 123 -1.64 -6.72 -4.80
C VAL A 123 -0.15 -7.04 -4.73
N SER A 124 0.65 -6.07 -4.28
CA SER A 124 2.07 -6.24 -4.04
C SER A 124 2.34 -6.42 -2.55
N ARG A 125 3.12 -7.45 -2.21
CA ARG A 125 3.60 -7.71 -0.85
C ARG A 125 5.08 -7.36 -0.79
N ILE A 126 5.43 -6.41 0.06
CA ILE A 126 6.79 -5.93 0.26
C ILE A 126 7.27 -6.40 1.63
N TYR A 127 8.44 -7.04 1.67
CA TYR A 127 9.06 -7.51 2.91
C TYR A 127 10.30 -6.65 3.18
N LEU A 128 10.28 -5.90 4.28
CA LEU A 128 11.30 -4.88 4.57
C LEU A 128 12.70 -5.47 4.79
N ASP A 129 12.78 -6.68 5.34
CA ASP A 129 14.04 -7.43 5.51
C ASP A 129 14.66 -7.93 4.20
N GLU A 130 13.90 -7.93 3.11
CA GLU A 130 14.34 -8.38 1.77
C GLU A 130 14.71 -7.22 0.82
N LEU A 131 14.51 -5.97 1.25
CA LEU A 131 14.81 -4.80 0.42
C LEU A 131 16.30 -4.72 0.04
N ALA A 132 17.19 -5.11 0.95
CA ALA A 132 18.64 -5.11 0.70
C ALA A 132 19.07 -6.12 -0.38
N GLU A 133 18.35 -7.22 -0.54
CA GLU A 133 18.64 -8.23 -1.58
C GLU A 133 18.24 -7.76 -2.98
N THR A 134 17.28 -6.82 -3.05
CA THR A 134 16.80 -6.21 -4.30
C THR A 134 17.65 -4.98 -4.70
N SER A 135 18.49 -4.49 -3.78
CA SER A 135 19.26 -3.24 -3.91
C SER A 135 20.56 -3.34 -4.72
N ALA A 136 20.80 -4.43 -5.47
CA ALA A 136 21.98 -4.54 -6.33
C ALA A 136 22.02 -3.46 -7.45
N THR A 137 20.95 -2.68 -7.63
CA THR A 137 20.88 -1.64 -8.67
C THR A 137 20.37 -0.26 -8.22
N SER A 138 20.08 0.00 -6.94
CA SER A 138 19.68 1.36 -6.56
C SER A 138 19.80 1.67 -5.06
N VAL A 139 20.41 2.83 -4.79
CA VAL A 139 20.49 3.61 -3.54
C VAL A 139 21.48 3.13 -2.46
N GLY A 140 22.62 3.83 -2.43
CA GLY A 140 23.61 3.78 -1.36
C GLY A 140 23.08 4.34 -0.04
N ILE A 141 22.65 3.43 0.83
CA ILE A 141 22.72 3.63 2.28
C ILE A 141 23.95 2.86 2.75
N ALA A 142 25.10 3.52 2.72
CA ALA A 142 26.29 3.05 3.42
C ALA A 142 26.13 3.43 4.89
N THR A 143 25.87 2.43 5.73
CA THR A 143 25.96 2.58 7.18
C THR A 143 27.43 2.82 7.54
N VAL A 144 27.71 3.91 8.26
CA VAL A 144 28.97 4.15 8.97
C VAL A 144 28.96 3.37 10.28
#